data_AF-A0AAE4RJJ0-F1
#
_entry.id   AF-A0AAE4RJJ0-F1
#
_cell.length_a   1.000
_cell.length_b   1.000
_cell.length_c   1.000
_cell.angle_alpha   90.00
_cell.angle_beta   90.00
_cell.angle_gamma   90.00
#
_symmetry.space_group_name_H-M   'P 1'
#
loop_
_entity.id
_entity.type
_entity.pdbx_description
1 polymer ?
#
loop_
_entity_poly.entity_id
_entity_poly.type
_entity_poly.pdbx_seq_one_letter_code
_entity_poly.pdbx_strand_id
1 'polypeptide(L)'
;CYNRIAILADLRTQLIKGNANPSRGLAELAAPLLFDDSYKTLLYKIADRRPLQAALLWSRIGDHLSGQARIESLTLAAVFAHKAGNPGISASLINSVDVAARRYHAETPAMIDILKLDQRIQEHLPHAVA
;
A
#
# COMPACT_ATOMS: atom_id res chain seq x y z
N CYS A 1 15.48 19.98 2.36
CA CYS A 1 15.62 18.66 1.71
C CYS A 1 15.65 17.58 2.79
N TYR A 2 14.59 16.79 2.93
CA TYR A 2 14.61 15.63 3.84
C TYR A 2 15.44 14.51 3.21
N ASN A 3 16.33 13.89 3.98
CA ASN A 3 17.16 12.79 3.51
C ASN A 3 16.29 11.53 3.31
N ARG A 4 16.33 10.91 2.13
CA ARG A 4 15.56 9.69 1.81
C ARG A 4 15.84 8.55 2.81
N ILE A 5 17.07 8.46 3.30
CA ILE A 5 17.46 7.49 4.35
C ILE A 5 16.70 7.76 5.65
N ALA A 6 16.48 9.02 6.01
CA ALA A 6 15.72 9.39 7.21
C ALA A 6 14.24 8.99 7.06
N ILE A 7 13.65 9.19 5.88
CA ILE A 7 12.27 8.77 5.59
C ILE A 7 12.12 7.24 5.74
N LEU A 8 13.06 6.46 5.19
CA LEU A 8 13.07 5.00 5.36
C LEU A 8 13.25 4.58 6.82
N ALA A 9 14.10 5.28 7.58
CA ALA A 9 14.30 5.02 9.00
C ALA A 9 13.04 5.31 9.83
N ASP A 10 12.30 6.38 9.51
CA ASP A 10 11.04 6.72 10.15
C ASP A 10 9.94 5.70 9.82
N LEU A 11 9.83 5.29 8.55
CA LEU A 11 8.92 4.23 8.12
C LEU A 11 9.23 2.91 8.85
N ARG A 12 10.52 2.52 8.93
CA ARG A 12 10.95 1.35 9.70
C ARG A 12 10.59 1.47 11.18
N THR A 13 10.75 2.66 11.76
CA THR A 13 10.41 2.91 13.17
C THR A 13 8.92 2.73 13.43
N GLN A 14 8.05 3.23 12.53
CA GLN A 14 6.60 3.03 12.62
C GLN A 14 6.22 1.54 12.59
N LEU A 15 6.88 0.75 11.74
CA LEU A 15 6.67 -0.72 11.66
C LEU A 15 7.16 -1.47 12.90
N ILE A 16 8.27 -1.02 13.51
CA ILE A 16 8.83 -1.66 14.70
C ILE A 16 8.00 -1.33 15.94
N LYS A 17 7.65 -0.05 16.13
CA LYS A 17 6.90 0.44 17.30
C LYS A 17 5.42 0.01 17.28
N GLY A 18 4.90 -0.46 16.15
CA GLY A 18 3.61 -1.14 16.06
C GLY A 18 2.36 -0.25 16.15
N ASN A 19 2.52 1.07 16.25
CA ASN A 19 1.38 2.00 16.27
C ASN A 19 0.91 2.39 14.84
N ALA A 20 1.74 2.14 13.82
CA ALA A 20 1.45 2.38 12.40
C ALA A 20 0.65 3.68 12.13
N ASN A 21 0.95 4.78 12.84
CA ASN A 21 0.17 6.02 12.77
C ASN A 21 1.04 7.11 12.13
N PRO A 22 1.19 7.07 10.78
CA PRO A 22 2.01 8.04 10.06
C PRO A 22 1.37 9.42 10.18
N SER A 23 2.19 10.46 10.40
CA SER A 23 1.72 11.83 10.24
C SER A 23 1.50 12.13 8.76
N ARG A 24 0.66 13.12 8.46
CA ARG A 24 0.49 13.64 7.09
C ARG A 24 1.82 14.02 6.44
N GLY A 25 2.71 14.68 7.19
CA GLY A 25 4.03 15.05 6.69
C GLY A 25 4.90 13.84 6.33
N LEU A 26 4.85 12.76 7.12
CA LEU A 26 5.56 11.52 6.77
C LEU A 26 4.96 10.87 5.52
N ALA A 27 3.63 10.90 5.36
CA ALA A 27 2.96 10.38 4.17
C ALA A 27 3.39 11.14 2.90
N GLU A 28 3.40 12.48 2.94
CA GLU A 28 3.83 13.33 1.84
C GLU A 28 5.32 13.13 1.50
N LEU A 29 6.17 12.91 2.52
CA LEU A 29 7.59 12.57 2.31
C LEU A 29 7.79 11.16 1.73
N ALA A 30 6.91 10.21 2.07
CA ALA A 30 6.98 8.85 1.55
C ALA A 30 6.47 8.73 0.10
N ALA A 31 5.56 9.61 -0.33
CA ALA A 31 4.94 9.55 -1.65
C ALA A 31 5.94 9.48 -2.82
N PRO A 32 7.01 10.31 -2.88
CA PRO A 32 8.02 10.20 -3.94
C PRO A 32 8.74 8.84 -3.99
N LEU A 33 8.86 8.14 -2.85
CA LEU A 33 9.53 6.84 -2.79
C LEU A 33 8.71 5.72 -3.44
N LEU A 34 7.40 5.93 -3.61
CA LEU A 34 6.50 4.98 -4.28
C LEU A 34 6.77 4.89 -5.79
N PHE A 35 7.36 5.94 -6.37
CA PHE A 35 7.62 6.03 -7.81
C PHE A 35 9.04 5.65 -8.20
N ASP A 36 9.95 5.57 -7.24
CA ASP A 36 11.36 5.25 -7.48
C ASP A 36 11.60 3.74 -7.29
N ASP A 37 11.81 3.03 -8.39
CA ASP A 37 12.01 1.58 -8.41
C ASP A 37 13.21 1.12 -7.56
N SER A 38 14.22 1.99 -7.39
CA SER A 38 15.38 1.74 -6.54
C SER A 38 14.96 1.58 -5.07
N TYR A 39 13.91 2.30 -4.66
CA TYR A 39 13.41 2.28 -3.29
C TYR A 39 12.25 1.30 -3.09
N LYS A 40 11.45 0.97 -4.12
CA LYS A 40 10.40 -0.06 -4.01
C LYS A 40 10.93 -1.35 -3.40
N THR A 41 12.09 -1.82 -3.87
CA THR A 41 12.75 -3.02 -3.33
C THR A 41 13.07 -2.88 -1.83
N LEU A 42 13.52 -1.69 -1.40
CA LEU A 42 13.80 -1.41 0.01
C LEU A 42 12.53 -1.33 0.86
N LEU A 43 11.44 -0.74 0.34
CA LEU A 43 10.15 -0.71 1.01
C LEU A 43 9.63 -2.13 1.27
N TYR A 44 9.77 -3.03 0.29
CA TYR A 44 9.46 -4.46 0.47
C TYR A 44 10.35 -5.12 1.53
N LYS A 45 11.67 -4.89 1.50
CA LYS A 45 12.61 -5.49 2.47
C LYS A 45 12.37 -5.03 3.91
N ILE A 46 12.03 -3.77 4.13
CA ILE A 46 11.74 -3.23 5.47
C ILE A 46 10.47 -3.86 6.06
N ALA A 47 9.52 -4.23 5.21
CA ALA A 47 8.25 -4.84 5.59
C ALA A 47 8.28 -6.37 5.74
N ASP A 48 9.34 -7.05 5.28
CA ASP A 48 9.36 -8.50 5.06
C ASP A 48 9.12 -9.35 6.32
N ARG A 49 9.44 -8.82 7.51
CA ARG A 49 9.18 -9.50 8.79
C ARG A 49 7.87 -9.11 9.46
N ARG A 50 7.14 -8.14 8.90
CA ARG A 50 5.92 -7.55 9.50
C ARG A 50 4.90 -7.16 8.43
N PRO A 51 4.48 -8.10 7.56
CA PRO A 51 3.65 -7.77 6.41
C PRO A 51 2.29 -7.16 6.82
N LEU A 52 1.65 -7.64 7.89
CA LEU A 52 0.39 -7.04 8.34
C LEU A 52 0.54 -5.58 8.81
N GLN A 53 1.62 -5.27 9.53
CA GLN A 53 1.87 -3.89 9.96
C GLN A 53 2.25 -2.98 8.80
N ALA A 54 2.93 -3.53 7.79
CA ALA A 54 3.18 -2.81 6.55
C ALA A 54 1.90 -2.51 5.79
N ALA A 55 0.97 -3.47 5.72
CA ALA A 55 -0.34 -3.26 5.12
C ALA A 55 -1.09 -2.10 5.82
N LEU A 56 -1.14 -2.11 7.15
CA LEU A 56 -1.77 -1.05 7.93
C LEU A 56 -1.10 0.32 7.73
N LEU A 57 0.24 0.36 7.78
CA LEU A 57 0.99 1.60 7.59
C LEU A 57 0.71 2.21 6.21
N TRP A 58 0.81 1.41 5.14
CA TRP A 58 0.59 1.90 3.78
C TRP A 58 -0.87 2.23 3.49
N SER A 59 -1.82 1.55 4.14
CA SER A 59 -3.23 1.96 4.10
C SER A 59 -3.40 3.37 4.69
N ARG A 60 -2.85 3.63 5.89
CA ARG A 60 -2.98 4.95 6.54
C ARG A 60 -2.18 6.05 5.84
N ILE A 61 -1.03 5.73 5.25
CA ILE A 61 -0.33 6.66 4.35
C ILE A 61 -1.24 7.02 3.17
N GLY A 62 -1.89 6.02 2.56
CA GLY A 62 -2.84 6.23 1.46
C GLY A 62 -4.00 7.14 1.82
N ASP A 63 -4.48 7.11 3.07
CA ASP A 63 -5.56 8.00 3.55
C ASP A 63 -5.16 9.47 3.55
N HIS A 64 -3.85 9.77 3.70
CA HIS A 64 -3.32 11.13 3.64
C HIS A 64 -2.96 11.61 2.23
N LEU A 65 -2.89 10.69 1.26
CA LEU A 65 -2.47 10.97 -0.11
C LEU A 65 -3.65 11.13 -1.07
N SER A 66 -3.35 11.59 -2.28
CA SER A 66 -4.28 11.73 -3.40
C SER A 66 -3.64 11.33 -4.72
N GLY A 67 -4.44 11.18 -5.78
CA GLY A 67 -3.96 10.84 -7.12
C GLY A 67 -3.22 9.50 -7.17
N GLN A 68 -2.19 9.42 -8.02
CA GLN A 68 -1.40 8.21 -8.22
C GLN A 68 -0.69 7.76 -6.93
N ALA A 69 -0.23 8.68 -6.08
CA ALA A 69 0.50 8.32 -4.86
C ALA A 69 -0.38 7.55 -3.87
N ARG A 70 -1.67 7.90 -3.78
CA ARG A 70 -2.64 7.12 -3.01
C ARG A 70 -2.83 5.72 -3.58
N ILE A 71 -2.96 5.62 -4.90
CA ILE A 71 -3.15 4.35 -5.61
C ILE A 71 -1.97 3.41 -5.39
N GLU A 72 -0.73 3.89 -5.54
CA GLU A 72 0.49 3.12 -5.28
C GLU A 72 0.60 2.70 -3.81
N SER A 73 0.27 3.60 -2.88
CA SER A 73 0.28 3.30 -1.44
C SER A 73 -0.72 2.19 -1.08
N LEU A 74 -1.95 2.28 -1.58
CA LEU A 74 -2.97 1.26 -1.36
C LEU A 74 -2.62 -0.07 -2.06
N THR A 75 -1.94 -0.01 -3.21
CA THR A 75 -1.42 -1.19 -3.91
C THR A 75 -0.36 -1.91 -3.07
N LEU A 76 0.61 -1.18 -2.50
CA LEU A 76 1.57 -1.75 -1.55
C LEU A 76 0.87 -2.37 -0.35
N ALA A 77 -0.15 -1.69 0.20
CA ALA A 77 -0.92 -2.20 1.31
C ALA A 77 -1.60 -3.55 0.97
N ALA A 78 -2.20 -3.66 -0.21
CA ALA A 78 -2.84 -4.89 -0.69
C ALA A 78 -1.82 -6.03 -0.81
N VAL A 79 -0.65 -5.78 -1.42
CA VAL A 79 0.41 -6.77 -1.54
C VAL A 79 0.86 -7.26 -0.17
N PHE A 80 1.05 -6.36 0.80
CA PHE A 80 1.46 -6.75 2.15
C PHE A 80 0.36 -7.49 2.92
N ALA A 81 -0.91 -7.12 2.73
CA ALA A 81 -2.04 -7.86 3.32
C ALA A 81 -2.10 -9.29 2.78
N HIS A 82 -1.90 -9.46 1.46
CA HIS A 82 -1.80 -10.77 0.83
C HIS A 82 -0.61 -11.57 1.36
N LYS A 83 0.60 -10.98 1.41
CA LYS A 83 1.80 -11.61 2.01
C LYS A 83 1.62 -11.98 3.48
N ALA A 84 0.78 -11.25 4.22
CA ALA A 84 0.43 -11.57 5.60
C ALA A 84 -0.59 -12.71 5.72
N GLY A 85 -1.05 -13.31 4.62
CA GLY A 85 -2.07 -14.35 4.62
C GLY A 85 -3.49 -13.83 4.87
N ASN A 86 -3.76 -12.54 4.63
CA ASN A 86 -5.05 -11.89 4.86
C ASN A 86 -5.71 -11.49 3.52
N PRO A 87 -6.26 -12.44 2.75
CA PRO A 87 -6.82 -12.17 1.43
C PRO A 87 -8.04 -11.25 1.47
N GLY A 88 -8.88 -11.29 2.52
CA GLY A 88 -10.02 -10.38 2.66
C GLY A 88 -9.64 -8.91 2.85
N ILE A 89 -8.56 -8.64 3.60
CA ILE A 89 -8.00 -7.29 3.73
C ILE A 89 -7.41 -6.85 2.38
N SER A 90 -6.70 -7.75 1.69
CA SER A 90 -6.18 -7.48 0.34
C SER A 90 -7.30 -7.14 -0.64
N ALA A 91 -8.39 -7.90 -0.66
CA ALA A 91 -9.57 -7.63 -1.51
C ALA A 91 -10.21 -6.27 -1.21
N SER A 92 -10.34 -5.90 0.07
CA SER A 92 -10.86 -4.59 0.47
C SER A 92 -9.97 -3.43 0.01
N LEU A 93 -8.64 -3.62 0.07
CA LEU A 93 -7.66 -2.65 -0.42
C LEU A 93 -7.67 -2.57 -1.95
N ILE A 94 -7.82 -3.69 -2.66
CA ILE A 94 -8.01 -3.72 -4.12
C ILE A 94 -9.23 -2.90 -4.52
N ASN A 95 -10.37 -3.09 -3.85
CA ASN A 95 -11.56 -2.28 -4.10
C ASN A 95 -11.30 -0.78 -3.83
N SER A 96 -10.55 -0.46 -2.78
CA SER A 96 -10.16 0.92 -2.49
C SER A 96 -9.25 1.53 -3.57
N VAL A 97 -8.38 0.72 -4.19
CA VAL A 97 -7.59 1.11 -5.36
C VAL A 97 -8.49 1.37 -6.57
N ASP A 98 -9.41 0.46 -6.88
CA ASP A 98 -10.34 0.61 -8.02
C ASP A 98 -11.19 1.89 -7.87
N VAL A 99 -11.68 2.17 -6.65
CA VAL A 99 -12.41 3.41 -6.35
C VAL A 99 -11.51 4.65 -6.52
N ALA A 100 -10.26 4.61 -6.04
CA ALA A 100 -9.33 5.71 -6.18
C ALA A 100 -8.94 5.97 -7.64
N ALA A 101 -8.65 4.92 -8.41
CA ALA A 101 -8.31 5.01 -9.84
C ALA A 101 -9.44 5.68 -10.64
N ARG A 102 -10.70 5.27 -10.41
CA ARG A 102 -11.88 5.92 -11.01
C ARG A 102 -12.01 7.38 -10.59
N ARG A 103 -11.85 7.69 -9.29
CA ARG A 103 -11.99 9.05 -8.76
C ARG A 103 -10.96 10.02 -9.33
N TYR A 104 -9.73 9.56 -9.53
CA TYR A 104 -8.62 10.40 -9.97
C TYR A 104 -8.31 10.29 -11.46
N HIS A 105 -9.08 9.52 -12.23
CA HIS A 105 -8.82 9.22 -13.64
C HIS A 105 -7.39 8.73 -13.88
N ALA A 106 -6.93 7.85 -12.99
CA ALA A 106 -5.55 7.41 -12.91
C ALA A 106 -5.44 5.92 -13.25
N GLU A 107 -4.24 5.49 -13.61
CA GLU A 107 -3.98 4.11 -14.02
C GLU A 107 -3.96 3.17 -12.82
N THR A 108 -4.65 2.04 -12.97
CA THR A 108 -4.56 0.94 -12.00
C THR A 108 -3.23 0.21 -12.19
N PRO A 109 -2.41 0.06 -11.13
CA PRO A 109 -1.14 -0.65 -11.25
C PRO A 109 -1.35 -2.12 -11.62
N ALA A 110 -0.55 -2.65 -12.54
CA ALA A 110 -0.64 -4.05 -13.01
C ALA A 110 -0.56 -5.09 -11.87
N MET A 111 0.07 -4.74 -10.75
CA MET A 111 0.10 -5.58 -9.55
C MET A 111 -1.30 -5.90 -9.01
N ILE A 112 -2.27 -4.99 -9.16
CA ILE A 112 -3.66 -5.23 -8.79
C ILE A 112 -4.27 -6.33 -9.63
N ASP A 113 -4.04 -6.32 -10.94
CA ASP A 113 -4.53 -7.36 -11.83
C ASP A 113 -3.91 -8.72 -11.48
N ILE A 114 -2.61 -8.74 -11.15
CA ILE A 114 -1.93 -9.95 -10.66
C ILE A 114 -2.57 -10.46 -9.36
N LEU A 115 -2.83 -9.59 -8.38
CA LEU A 115 -3.47 -9.99 -7.12
C LEU A 115 -4.90 -10.51 -7.33
N LYS A 116 -5.64 -9.95 -8.30
CA LYS A 116 -6.99 -10.42 -8.67
C LYS A 116 -7.00 -11.83 -9.25
N LEU A 117 -5.86 -12.35 -9.72
CA LEU A 117 -5.76 -13.74 -10.19
C LEU A 117 -5.70 -14.77 -9.04
N ASP A 118 -5.43 -14.34 -7.80
CA ASP A 118 -5.42 -15.25 -6.65
C ASP A 118 -6.85 -15.63 -6.25
N GLN A 119 -7.14 -16.94 -6.26
CA GLN A 119 -8.47 -17.47 -5.95
C GLN A 119 -8.97 -17.07 -4.55
N ARG A 120 -8.08 -17.01 -3.55
CA ARG A 120 -8.46 -16.64 -2.18
C ARG A 120 -8.86 -15.17 -2.11
N ILE A 121 -8.28 -14.32 -2.95
CA ILE A 121 -8.69 -12.91 -3.07
C ILE A 121 -10.02 -12.80 -3.81
N GLN A 122 -10.21 -13.56 -4.89
CA GLN A 122 -11.45 -13.57 -5.69
C GLN A 122 -12.68 -13.89 -4.85
N GLU A 123 -12.60 -14.87 -3.94
CA GLU A 123 -13.68 -15.24 -3.02
C GLU A 123 -14.17 -14.06 -2.15
N HIS A 124 -13.31 -13.07 -1.91
CA HIS A 124 -13.62 -11.89 -1.11
C HIS A 124 -13.91 -10.63 -1.94
N LEU A 125 -13.69 -10.66 -3.25
CA LEU A 125 -14.03 -9.53 -4.10
C LEU A 125 -15.56 -9.43 -4.21
N PRO A 126 -16.12 -8.21 -4.19
CA PRO A 126 -17.55 -8.04 -4.43
C PRO A 126 -17.86 -8.60 -5.81
N HIS A 127 -18.67 -9.65 -5.85
CA HIS A 127 -19.14 -10.21 -7.11
C HIS A 127 -19.96 -9.11 -7.78
N ALA A 128 -19.62 -8.77 -9.02
CA ALA A 128 -20.45 -7.87 -9.81
C ALA A 128 -21.83 -8.54 -9.92
N VAL A 129 -22.82 -7.97 -9.23
CA VAL A 129 -24.22 -8.36 -9.42
C VAL A 129 -24.55 -7.93 -10.84
N ALA A 130 -24.77 -8.92 -11.71
CA ALA A 130 -25.11 -8.74 -13.12
C ALA A 130 -26.46 -8.03 -13.29
#